data_AF-A0A3M1G8E1-F1
#
_entry.id   AF-A0A3M1G8E1-F1
#
_cell.length_a   1.000
_cell.length_b   1.000
_cell.length_c   1.000
_cell.angle_alpha   90.00
_cell.angle_beta   90.00
_cell.angle_gamma   90.00
#
_symmetry.space_group_name_H-M   'P 1'
#
loop_
_entity.id
_entity.type
_entity.pdbx_description
1 polymer ?
#
loop_
_entity_poly.entity_id
_entity_poly.type
_entity_poly.pdbx_seq_one_letter_code
_entity_poly.pdbx_strand_id
1 'polypeptide(L)'
;INLCESLALTLPADGIKVQVVNPGFVETPLTAQNDFPMPFLISAERAACYLMRGLKSRRFEITFPKRFTYILKLLRLLPYPAYFWLIRKVAGPHR
;
A
#
# COMPACT_ATOMS: atom_id res chain seq x y z
N ILE A 1 -3.68 9.32 -5.84
CA ILE A 1 -4.25 9.68 -4.52
C ILE A 1 -4.94 11.05 -4.59
N ASN A 2 -4.28 12.07 -5.16
CA ASN A 2 -4.77 13.45 -5.26
C ASN A 2 -6.21 13.61 -5.78
N LEU A 3 -6.63 12.87 -6.82
CA LEU A 3 -8.01 12.92 -7.32
C LEU A 3 -9.03 12.58 -6.21
N CYS A 4 -8.80 11.48 -5.50
CA CYS A 4 -9.70 11.04 -4.45
C CYS A 4 -9.65 11.95 -3.23
N GLU A 5 -8.53 12.63 -2.97
CA GLU A 5 -8.44 13.65 -1.91
C GLU A 5 -9.34 14.83 -2.22
N SER A 6 -9.30 15.35 -3.46
CA SER A 6 -10.19 16.42 -3.90
C SER A 6 -11.66 16.01 -3.79
N LEU A 7 -12.02 14.79 -4.21
CA LEU A 7 -13.39 14.28 -4.13
C LEU A 7 -13.85 14.03 -2.69
N ALA A 8 -12.95 13.60 -1.80
CA ALA A 8 -13.27 13.35 -0.40
C ALA A 8 -13.58 14.63 0.39
N LEU A 9 -13.25 15.80 -0.14
CA LEU A 9 -13.59 17.09 0.47
C LEU A 9 -15.01 17.56 0.11
N THR A 10 -15.50 17.23 -1.08
CA THR A 10 -16.77 17.76 -1.61
C THR A 10 -17.94 16.78 -1.48
N LEU A 11 -17.72 15.52 -1.81
CA LEU A 11 -18.75 14.48 -1.86
C LEU A 11 -19.36 14.04 -0.50
N PRO A 12 -18.73 14.25 0.67
CA PRO A 12 -19.39 13.94 1.94
C PRO A 12 -20.67 14.74 2.18
N ALA A 13 -20.81 15.94 1.59
CA ALA A 13 -22.03 16.74 1.69
C ALA A 13 -23.24 16.03 1.06
N ASP A 14 -23.00 15.19 0.05
CA ASP A 14 -24.01 14.38 -0.66
C ASP A 14 -24.19 12.98 -0.05
N GLY A 15 -23.58 12.72 1.11
CA GLY A 15 -23.60 11.40 1.76
C GLY A 15 -22.72 10.35 1.06
N ILE A 16 -21.87 10.76 0.11
CA ILE A 16 -21.00 9.85 -0.63
C ILE A 16 -19.64 9.74 0.08
N LYS A 17 -19.28 8.52 0.46
CA LYS A 17 -17.99 8.22 1.10
C LYS A 17 -16.95 7.83 0.05
N VAL A 18 -15.86 8.58 -0.01
CA VAL A 18 -14.71 8.28 -0.89
C VAL A 18 -13.63 7.54 -0.09
N GLN A 19 -13.12 6.43 -0.64
CA GLN A 19 -11.99 5.67 -0.08
C GLN A 19 -11.02 5.28 -1.19
N VAL A 20 -9.73 5.33 -0.92
CA VAL A 20 -8.65 4.91 -1.82
C VAL A 20 -8.12 3.56 -1.39
N VAL A 21 -7.97 2.64 -2.34
CA VAL A 21 -7.41 1.30 -2.09
C VAL A 21 -6.05 1.21 -2.75
N ASN A 22 -5.00 1.01 -1.93
CA ASN A 22 -3.63 0.79 -2.40
C ASN A 22 -3.19 -0.62 -1.96
N PRO A 23 -3.47 -1.66 -2.76
CA PRO A 23 -3.03 -3.02 -2.45
C PRO A 23 -1.53 -3.17 -2.73
N GLY A 24 -0.87 -4.03 -1.97
CA GLY A 24 0.42 -4.61 -2.33
C GLY A 24 0.23 -5.74 -3.35
N PHE A 25 1.21 -6.63 -3.45
CA PHE A 25 1.14 -7.74 -4.40
C PHE A 25 0.05 -8.75 -3.99
N VAL A 26 -0.86 -9.04 -4.92
CA VAL A 26 -1.93 -10.02 -4.77
C VAL A 26 -1.72 -11.12 -5.80
N GLU A 27 -1.73 -12.36 -5.35
CA GLU A 27 -1.61 -13.56 -6.19
C GLU A 27 -2.81 -13.65 -7.13
N THR A 28 -2.57 -13.29 -8.38
CA THR A 28 -3.52 -13.33 -9.50
C THR A 28 -2.80 -13.93 -10.71
N PRO A 29 -3.54 -14.43 -11.73
CA PRO A 29 -2.92 -14.89 -12.97
C PRO A 29 -2.04 -13.83 -13.67
N LEU A 30 -2.35 -12.55 -13.44
CA LEU A 30 -1.56 -11.42 -13.95
C LEU A 30 -0.21 -11.30 -13.22
N THR A 31 -0.20 -11.40 -11.88
CA THR A 31 1.04 -11.31 -11.11
C THR A 31 1.90 -12.56 -11.20
N ALA A 32 1.33 -13.70 -11.58
CA ALA A 32 2.07 -14.95 -11.79
C ALA A 32 3.08 -14.86 -12.93
N GLN A 33 2.91 -13.90 -13.84
CA GLN A 33 3.80 -13.65 -14.99
C GLN A 33 4.89 -12.61 -14.68
N ASN A 34 5.00 -12.13 -13.44
CA ASN A 34 5.97 -11.11 -13.07
C ASN A 34 7.32 -11.74 -12.68
N ASP A 35 8.38 -11.36 -13.39
CA ASP A 35 9.75 -11.85 -13.18
C ASP A 35 10.52 -11.11 -12.06
N PHE A 36 9.82 -10.41 -11.16
CA PHE A 36 10.44 -9.62 -10.10
C PHE A 36 10.04 -10.15 -8.71
N PRO A 37 10.92 -9.99 -7.69
CA PRO A 37 10.58 -10.36 -6.32
C PRO A 37 9.35 -9.56 -5.86
N MET A 38 8.28 -10.27 -5.52
CA MET A 38 7.02 -9.73 -5.00
C MET A 38 6.95 -9.92 -3.48
N PRO A 39 7.64 -9.09 -2.68
CA PRO A 39 7.65 -9.24 -1.24
C PRO A 39 6.25 -9.07 -0.67
N PHE A 40 5.89 -9.93 0.28
CA PHE A 40 4.58 -9.93 0.94
C PHE A 40 3.39 -10.20 0.00
N LEU A 41 3.58 -11.01 -1.05
CA LEU A 41 2.49 -11.55 -1.87
C LEU A 41 1.41 -12.20 -0.98
N ILE A 42 0.16 -11.81 -1.17
CA ILE A 42 -0.99 -12.40 -0.47
C ILE A 42 -1.97 -13.03 -1.45
N SER A 43 -2.70 -14.05 -1.03
CA SER A 43 -3.74 -14.65 -1.86
C SER A 43 -4.88 -13.67 -2.15
N ALA A 44 -5.57 -13.87 -3.28
CA ALA A 44 -6.72 -13.06 -3.69
C ALA A 44 -7.85 -13.06 -2.63
N GLU A 45 -8.09 -14.19 -1.96
CA GLU A 45 -9.11 -14.33 -0.92
C GLU A 45 -8.76 -13.46 0.30
N ARG A 46 -7.48 -13.45 0.69
CA ARG A 46 -7.01 -12.60 1.79
C ARG A 46 -7.09 -11.12 1.41
N ALA A 47 -6.73 -10.76 0.18
CA ALA A 47 -6.88 -9.40 -0.33
C ALA A 47 -8.34 -8.94 -0.30
N ALA A 48 -9.27 -9.78 -0.76
CA ALA A 48 -10.71 -9.52 -0.69
C ALA A 48 -11.19 -9.33 0.76
N CYS A 49 -10.76 -10.18 1.69
CA CYS A 49 -11.08 -10.02 3.11
C CYS A 49 -10.58 -8.68 3.68
N TYR A 50 -9.35 -8.27 3.36
CA TYR A 50 -8.81 -6.99 3.81
C TYR A 50 -9.55 -5.80 3.20
N LEU A 51 -9.86 -5.88 1.90
CA LEU A 51 -10.63 -4.88 1.19
C LEU A 51 -12.00 -4.69 1.81
N MET A 52 -12.74 -5.78 2.01
CA MET A 52 -14.08 -5.75 2.63
C MET A 52 -14.06 -5.14 4.03
N ARG A 53 -13.07 -5.49 4.85
CA ARG A 53 -12.88 -4.88 6.18
C ARG A 53 -12.55 -3.39 6.07
N GLY A 54 -11.74 -2.98 5.09
CA GLY A 54 -11.40 -1.59 4.83
C GLY A 54 -12.60 -0.76 4.40
N LEU A 55 -13.40 -1.27 3.46
CA LEU A 55 -14.61 -0.61 2.95
C LEU A 55 -15.67 -0.40 4.03
N LYS A 56 -15.79 -1.33 4.98
CA LYS A 56 -16.66 -1.18 6.16
C LYS A 56 -16.16 -0.16 7.18
N SER A 57 -14.92 0.32 7.06
CA SER A 57 -14.35 1.32 7.96
C SER A 57 -14.61 2.76 7.49
N ARG A 58 -14.27 3.74 8.34
CA ARG A 58 -14.25 5.18 8.01
C ARG A 58 -12.89 5.68 7.51
N ARG A 59 -11.95 4.78 7.19
CA ARG A 59 -10.60 5.16 6.75
C ARG A 59 -10.63 5.66 5.31
N PHE A 60 -10.02 6.81 5.04
CA PHE A 60 -9.84 7.29 3.67
C PHE A 60 -8.91 6.37 2.86
N GLU A 61 -7.80 5.90 3.44
CA GLU A 61 -6.84 5.01 2.77
C GLU A 61 -6.94 3.56 3.29
N ILE A 62 -7.13 2.61 2.38
CA ILE A 62 -7.14 1.17 2.62
C ILE A 62 -5.87 0.57 2.00
N THR A 63 -4.90 0.23 2.83
CA THR A 63 -3.65 -0.41 2.39
C THR A 63 -3.50 -1.81 2.99
N PHE A 64 -3.07 -2.77 2.20
CA PHE A 64 -2.70 -4.12 2.67
C PHE A 64 -1.60 -4.70 1.77
N PRO A 65 -0.58 -5.39 2.32
CA PRO A 65 -0.38 -5.74 3.72
C PRO A 65 0.14 -4.55 4.56
N LYS A 66 -0.59 -4.21 5.63
CA LYS A 66 -0.32 -3.02 6.47
C LYS A 66 1.10 -2.95 7.03
N ARG A 67 1.70 -4.10 7.37
CA ARG A 67 3.05 -4.18 7.93
C ARG A 67 4.09 -3.61 6.97
N PHE A 68 4.01 -3.94 5.69
CA PHE A 68 4.95 -3.43 4.67
C PHE A 68 4.76 -1.93 4.45
N THR A 69 3.51 -1.48 4.32
CA THR A 69 3.21 -0.05 4.17
C THR A 69 3.68 0.78 5.36
N TYR A 70 3.50 0.29 6.59
CA TYR A 70 3.99 1.00 7.79
C TYR A 70 5.52 1.02 7.88
N ILE A 71 6.21 -0.05 7.48
CA ILE A 71 7.68 -0.06 7.41
C ILE A 71 8.17 0.98 6.39
N LEU A 72 7.56 1.04 5.19
CA LEU A 72 7.93 2.04 4.18
C LEU A 72 7.58 3.48 4.60
N LYS A 73 6.42 3.68 5.24
CA LYS A 73 6.04 4.99 5.79
C LYS A 73 7.00 5.42 6.92
N LEU A 74 7.47 4.49 7.75
CA LEU A 74 8.47 4.75 8.79
C LEU A 74 9.84 5.07 8.18
N LEU A 75 10.25 4.36 7.12
CA LEU A 75 11.48 4.65 6.38
C LEU A 75 11.47 6.03 5.73
N ARG A 76 10.31 6.53 5.29
CA ARG A 76 10.18 7.89 4.75
C ARG A 76 10.32 9.00 5.79
N LEU A 77 10.16 8.69 7.07
CA LEU A 77 10.38 9.63 8.17
C LEU A 77 11.85 9.68 8.61
N LEU A 78 12.70 8.77 8.13
CA LEU A 78 14.11 8.77 8.47
C LEU A 78 14.84 9.93 7.77
N PRO A 79 15.73 10.65 8.47
CA PRO A 79 16.59 11.63 7.84
C PRO A 79 17.49 10.95 6.79
N TYR A 80 17.71 11.63 5.67
CA TYR A 80 18.41 11.11 4.49
C TYR A 80 19.69 10.28 4.79
N PRO A 81 20.58 10.67 5.72
CA PRO A 81 21.78 9.89 6.01
C PRO A 81 21.50 8.47 6.50
N ALA A 82 20.51 8.31 7.37
CA ALA A 82 20.14 7.02 7.93
C ALA A 82 19.37 6.17 6.91
N TYR A 83 18.54 6.80 6.07
CA TYR A 83 17.87 6.15 4.94
C TYR A 83 18.89 5.56 3.95
N PHE A 84 19.87 6.37 3.51
CA PHE A 84 20.90 5.91 2.57
C PHE A 84 21.79 4.82 3.17
N TRP A 85 22.13 4.88 4.47
CA TRP A 85 22.87 3.82 5.14
C TRP A 85 22.11 2.49 5.14
N LEU A 86 20.81 2.52 5.46
CA LEU A 86 19.98 1.31 5.51
C LEU A 86 19.76 0.71 4.11
N ILE A 87 19.46 1.54 3.11
CA ILE A 87 19.29 1.09 1.73
C ILE A 87 20.58 0.45 1.22
N ARG A 88 21.77 1.04 1.49
CA ARG A 88 23.07 0.44 1.13
C ARG A 88 23.29 -0.92 1.79
N LYS A 89 22.78 -1.12 2.99
CA LYS A 89 22.90 -2.39 3.73
C LYS A 89 21.93 -3.46 3.23
N VAL A 90 20.74 -3.07 2.78
CA VAL A 90 19.68 -3.98 2.31
C VAL A 90 19.81 -4.31 0.82
N ALA A 91 20.20 -3.34 -0.01
CA ALA A 91 20.37 -3.54 -1.45
C ALA A 91 21.58 -4.41 -1.80
N GLY A 92 22.56 -4.55 -0.89
CA GLY A 92 23.81 -5.25 -1.16
C GLY A 92 24.60 -4.61 -2.33
N PRO A 93 25.89 -4.96 -2.52
CA PRO A 93 26.61 -4.52 -3.70
C PRO A 93 25.99 -5.18 -4.93
N HIS A 94 25.53 -4.37 -5.89
CA HIS A 94 25.30 -4.85 -7.25
C HIS A 94 26.60 -5.48 -7.76
N ARG A 95 26.61 -6.81 -7.87
CA ARG A 95 27.50 -7.55 -8.76
C ARG A 95 26.68 -7.96 -9.98
#